data_AF-A0AAW7L8S8-F1
#
_entry.id   AF-A0AAW7L8S8-F1
#
_cell.length_a   1.000
_cell.length_b   1.000
_cell.length_c   1.000
_cell.angle_alpha   90.00
_cell.angle_beta   90.00
_cell.angle_gamma   90.00
#
_symmetry.space_group_name_H-M   'P 1'
#
loop_
_entity.id
_entity.type
_entity.pdbx_description
1 polymer ?
#
loop_
_entity_poly.entity_id
_entity_poly.type
_entity_poly.pdbx_seq_one_letter_code
_entity_poly.pdbx_strand_id
1 'polypeptide(L)'
;MLYSTTFVYKGNTGGSVIISDSRIKTELEPVVFPCRYCDSSFYSDDLRVRHEWEEHPTKNPTFSIKGSEITSSRFYIREQVSIDEIELSNVQKIFINDVETDIEDLHSCIFEKPSKFLKVELVNRQVQKTFELEVSIPKLEEIEKVDEYFWLFLSRDDFTEELIDQFIKSTSELNSVTWYVDGLVKYLQGIMAKDGKTKFITFEDHEIRFNQARNILSTYASSLAHAVVALIDFNKNYFSDNTSKSTLPYLDRALIFFTGNDCNNSLNKIPDSAKSIPTDRITSLILDCVCNEFTGSSLEFIQQQLSRLKSQTLTVQDRSKLDYILFRKASLEGDITEAEKCRKKLKYNEVFDLSKFDENC
;
A
#
# COMPACT_ATOMS: atom_id res chain seq x y z
N MET A 1 77.40 4.79 19.51
CA MET A 1 77.90 5.81 18.58
C MET A 1 77.72 7.17 19.23
N LEU A 2 78.76 7.99 19.13
CA LEU A 2 78.97 9.35 19.64
C LEU A 2 77.84 10.32 19.23
N TYR A 3 77.53 11.47 19.87
CA TYR A 3 78.33 12.53 20.51
C TYR A 3 77.45 13.27 21.57
N SER A 4 77.93 13.59 22.79
CA SER A 4 78.57 14.86 23.21
C SER A 4 77.79 16.12 22.79
N THR A 5 77.29 16.97 23.69
CA THR A 5 78.13 17.93 24.43
C THR A 5 77.41 18.58 25.61
N THR A 6 78.18 18.75 26.68
CA THR A 6 77.97 19.59 27.86
C THR A 6 77.74 21.07 27.54
N PHE A 7 76.75 21.68 28.18
CA PHE A 7 76.78 23.11 28.52
C PHE A 7 76.70 23.27 30.03
N VAL A 8 77.81 23.72 30.62
CA VAL A 8 77.91 24.13 32.02
C VAL A 8 77.59 25.62 32.08
N TYR A 9 76.51 26.00 32.77
CA TYR A 9 76.30 27.39 33.17
C TYR A 9 76.81 27.59 34.60
N LYS A 10 77.77 28.50 34.76
CA LYS A 10 78.28 29.01 36.05
C LYS A 10 77.44 30.22 36.48
N GLY A 11 77.15 30.30 37.78
CA GLY A 11 76.50 31.44 38.44
C GLY A 11 75.01 31.16 38.68
N ASN A 12 74.42 31.39 39.83
CA ASN A 12 74.74 32.32 40.91
C ASN A 12 74.11 31.77 42.22
N THR A 13 74.90 31.64 43.28
CA THR A 13 74.41 31.34 44.63
C THR A 13 73.80 32.58 45.24
N GLY A 14 72.48 32.58 45.47
CA GLY A 14 71.81 33.62 46.26
C GLY A 14 70.37 33.84 45.84
N GLY A 15 69.43 33.24 46.57
CA GLY A 15 68.00 33.50 46.41
C GLY A 15 67.15 32.42 47.08
N SER A 16 66.95 32.54 48.40
CA SER A 16 65.85 31.84 49.07
C SER A 16 64.54 32.43 48.54
N VAL A 17 63.86 31.72 47.65
CA VAL A 17 62.50 32.09 47.24
C VAL A 17 61.57 31.71 48.39
N ILE A 18 60.98 32.70 49.05
CA ILE A 18 59.85 32.50 49.95
C ILE A 18 58.70 32.04 49.07
N ILE A 19 58.34 30.76 49.16
CA ILE A 19 57.11 30.25 48.54
C ILE A 19 55.97 30.81 49.39
N SER A 20 55.27 31.84 48.89
CA SER A 20 54.03 32.31 49.49
C SER A 20 53.02 31.16 49.45
N ASP A 21 52.50 30.77 50.62
CA ASP A 21 51.47 29.73 50.80
C ASP A 21 50.19 30.21 50.08
N SER A 22 50.15 30.02 48.77
CA SER A 22 49.09 30.47 47.88
C SER A 22 48.03 29.38 47.87
N ARG A 23 47.41 29.16 49.04
CA ARG A 23 46.15 28.41 49.10
C ARG A 23 45.09 29.28 48.47
N ILE A 24 45.02 29.24 47.14
CA ILE A 24 43.83 29.67 46.42
C ILE A 24 42.74 28.72 46.92
N LYS A 25 41.87 29.21 47.81
CA LYS A 25 40.58 28.56 48.07
C LYS A 25 39.80 28.65 46.77
N THR A 26 39.93 27.64 45.93
CA THR A 26 38.99 27.44 44.83
C THR A 26 37.69 27.00 45.49
N GLU A 27 36.81 27.96 45.78
CA GLU A 27 35.42 27.64 46.08
C GLU A 27 34.85 27.02 44.80
N LEU A 28 34.71 25.69 44.80
CA LEU A 28 34.04 24.98 43.73
C LEU A 28 32.58 25.38 43.79
N GLU A 29 32.15 26.23 42.85
CA GLU A 29 30.73 26.54 42.71
C GLU A 29 29.97 25.23 42.47
N PRO A 30 28.81 25.04 43.14
CA PRO A 30 28.03 23.83 42.95
C PRO A 30 27.63 23.70 41.49
N VAL A 31 27.86 22.53 40.90
CA VAL A 31 27.45 22.26 39.51
C VAL A 31 25.92 22.27 39.46
N VAL A 32 25.37 23.27 38.78
CA VAL A 32 23.93 23.42 38.59
C VAL A 32 23.55 22.98 37.19
N PHE A 33 22.49 22.18 37.08
CA PHE A 33 21.94 21.68 35.82
C PHE A 33 20.61 22.42 35.54
N PRO A 34 20.62 23.53 34.77
CA PRO A 34 19.39 24.26 34.45
C PRO A 34 18.49 23.46 33.49
N CYS A 35 17.18 23.53 33.69
CA CYS A 35 16.20 22.99 32.76
C CYS A 35 16.31 23.70 31.40
N ARG A 36 16.14 22.95 30.31
CA ARG A 36 16.19 23.53 28.95
C ARG A 36 14.91 24.28 28.56
N TYR A 37 13.83 24.14 29.32
CA TYR A 37 12.50 24.60 28.95
C TYR A 37 11.84 25.55 29.96
N CYS A 38 12.38 25.68 31.18
CA CYS A 38 11.89 26.59 32.21
C CYS A 38 13.03 27.09 33.11
N ASP A 39 12.74 28.02 34.02
CA ASP A 39 13.73 28.63 34.91
C ASP A 39 14.13 27.73 36.11
N SER A 40 13.75 26.45 36.10
CA SER A 40 14.11 25.49 37.15
C SER A 40 15.57 25.04 37.03
N SER A 41 16.20 24.75 38.16
CA SER A 41 17.58 24.28 38.20
C SER A 41 17.74 23.11 39.18
N PHE A 42 18.60 22.16 38.82
CA PHE A 42 18.74 20.88 39.52
C PHE A 42 20.19 20.61 39.93
N TYR A 43 20.35 19.83 40.99
CA TYR A 43 21.65 19.45 41.54
C TYR A 43 22.25 18.20 40.86
N SER A 44 21.50 17.56 39.96
CA SER A 44 21.99 16.45 39.14
C SER A 44 21.32 16.44 37.77
N ASP A 45 22.03 15.88 36.79
CA ASP A 45 21.49 15.72 35.43
C ASP A 45 20.28 14.79 35.41
N ASP A 46 20.27 13.72 36.21
CA ASP A 46 19.13 12.79 36.31
C ASP A 46 17.84 13.48 36.79
N LEU A 47 17.95 14.40 37.74
CA LEU A 47 16.81 15.18 38.23
C LEU A 47 16.31 16.17 37.18
N ARG A 48 17.22 16.81 36.44
CA ARG A 48 16.88 17.66 35.29
C ARG A 48 16.14 16.84 34.23
N VAL A 49 16.67 15.68 33.85
CA VAL A 49 16.06 14.79 32.85
C VAL A 49 14.68 14.32 33.32
N ARG A 50 14.53 13.87 34.56
CA ARG A 50 13.22 13.44 35.07
C ARG A 50 12.19 14.57 35.07
N HIS A 51 12.57 15.77 35.50
CA HIS A 51 11.71 16.95 35.40
C HIS A 51 11.34 17.27 33.96
N GLU A 52 12.30 17.25 33.03
CA GLU A 52 12.02 17.48 31.60
C GLU A 52 11.03 16.44 31.04
N TRP A 53 11.11 15.18 31.45
CA TRP A 53 10.17 14.14 31.03
C TRP A 53 8.77 14.28 31.65
N GLU A 54 8.69 14.64 32.93
CA GLU A 54 7.44 14.71 33.70
C GLU A 54 6.68 16.03 33.47
N GLU A 55 7.37 17.17 33.51
CA GLU A 55 6.78 18.51 33.42
C GLU A 55 6.84 19.10 32.00
N HIS A 56 7.69 18.54 31.14
CA HIS A 56 7.85 18.99 29.75
C HIS A 56 7.75 17.86 28.72
N PRO A 57 6.70 17.01 28.75
CA PRO A 57 6.54 15.96 27.76
C PRO A 57 6.46 16.57 26.36
N THR A 58 7.55 16.45 25.60
CA THR A 58 7.67 16.83 24.18
C THR A 58 6.95 15.79 23.35
N LYS A 59 5.61 15.77 23.46
CA LYS A 59 4.78 14.97 22.58
C LYS A 59 4.87 15.55 21.17
N ASN A 60 5.19 14.69 20.22
CA ASN A 60 5.21 15.08 18.82
C ASN A 60 3.81 15.55 18.41
N PRO A 61 3.71 16.62 17.61
CA PRO A 61 2.45 16.97 16.98
C PRO A 61 2.06 15.82 16.04
N THR A 62 0.84 15.31 16.22
CA THR A 62 0.28 14.24 15.41
C THR A 62 -0.88 14.78 14.59
N PHE A 63 -0.97 14.28 13.37
CA PHE A 63 -2.00 14.65 12.41
C PHE A 63 -2.73 13.38 11.98
N SER A 64 -4.04 13.29 12.18
CA SER A 64 -4.86 12.19 11.71
C SER A 64 -5.96 12.68 10.77
N ILE A 65 -6.24 11.87 9.75
CA ILE A 65 -7.38 12.03 8.86
C ILE A 65 -8.16 10.71 8.85
N LYS A 66 -9.47 10.76 9.08
CA LYS A 66 -10.37 9.58 9.16
C LYS A 66 -9.88 8.53 10.19
N GLY A 67 -9.39 9.00 11.34
CA GLY A 67 -8.87 8.15 12.41
C GLY A 67 -7.52 7.46 12.11
N SER A 68 -6.89 7.76 10.96
CA SER A 68 -5.56 7.25 10.62
C SER A 68 -4.50 8.32 10.79
N GLU A 69 -3.47 8.06 11.60
CA GLU A 69 -2.36 8.98 11.77
C GLU A 69 -1.50 9.05 10.50
N ILE A 70 -1.27 10.26 10.02
CA ILE A 70 -0.37 10.55 8.91
C ILE A 70 1.06 10.48 9.45
N THR A 71 1.73 9.38 9.12
CA THR A 71 3.14 9.15 9.44
C THR A 71 4.07 9.55 8.29
N SER A 72 3.57 9.49 7.05
CA SER A 72 4.28 9.86 5.84
C SER A 72 4.45 11.38 5.71
N SER A 73 5.57 11.81 5.13
CA SER A 73 5.82 13.21 4.79
C SER A 73 4.87 13.73 3.71
N ARG A 74 4.38 12.85 2.83
CA ARG A 74 3.42 13.19 1.76
C ARG A 74 2.17 12.32 1.87
N PHE A 75 1.01 12.95 1.76
CA PHE A 75 -0.29 12.31 1.89
C PHE A 75 -1.26 12.83 0.81
N TYR A 76 -2.11 11.94 0.31
CA TYR A 76 -3.01 12.23 -0.80
C TYR A 76 -4.46 12.22 -0.31
N ILE A 77 -5.17 13.33 -0.50
CA ILE A 77 -6.59 13.45 -0.18
C ILE A 77 -7.38 13.32 -1.48
N ARG A 78 -8.09 12.20 -1.63
CA ARG A 78 -8.85 11.86 -2.85
C ARG A 78 -10.36 11.83 -2.66
N GLU A 79 -10.80 11.98 -1.43
CA GLU A 79 -12.21 11.99 -1.05
C GLU A 79 -12.51 13.29 -0.32
N GLN A 80 -13.79 13.66 -0.26
CA GLN A 80 -14.22 14.72 0.64
C GLN A 80 -14.00 14.28 2.09
N VAL A 81 -13.43 15.16 2.89
CA VAL A 81 -13.11 14.93 4.31
C VAL A 81 -13.91 15.92 5.14
N SER A 82 -14.75 15.46 6.05
CA SER A 82 -15.45 16.38 6.96
C SER A 82 -14.47 16.99 7.97
N ILE A 83 -14.80 18.14 8.55
CA ILE A 83 -13.95 18.77 9.57
C ILE A 83 -13.75 17.85 10.78
N ASP A 84 -14.78 17.06 11.12
CA ASP A 84 -14.76 16.09 12.23
C ASP A 84 -13.82 14.90 11.98
N GLU A 85 -13.45 14.65 10.71
CA GLU A 85 -12.49 13.60 10.35
C GLU A 85 -11.04 14.09 10.40
N ILE A 86 -10.80 15.38 10.63
CA ILE A 86 -9.47 15.99 10.72
C ILE A 86 -9.14 16.16 12.21
N GLU A 87 -8.16 15.41 12.68
CA GLU A 87 -7.77 15.41 14.07
C GLU A 87 -6.32 15.88 14.23
N LEU A 88 -6.12 16.85 15.11
CA LEU A 88 -4.81 17.37 15.48
C LEU A 88 -4.58 17.12 16.97
N SER A 89 -3.43 16.54 17.31
CA SER A 89 -3.09 16.22 18.69
C SER A 89 -1.70 16.73 19.04
N ASN A 90 -1.57 17.31 20.23
CA ASN A 90 -0.34 17.96 20.71
C ASN A 90 0.14 19.07 19.75
N VAL A 91 -0.76 19.92 19.24
CA VAL A 91 -0.43 21.03 18.34
C VAL A 91 -0.71 22.36 19.03
N GLN A 92 0.21 23.32 18.92
CA GLN A 92 0.03 24.69 19.40
C GLN A 92 -0.20 25.68 18.26
N LYS A 93 0.49 25.49 17.14
CA LYS A 93 0.39 26.34 15.95
C LYS A 93 0.35 25.47 14.70
N ILE A 94 -0.43 25.92 13.73
CA ILE A 94 -0.57 25.29 12.41
C ILE A 94 -0.14 26.33 11.38
N PHE A 95 0.68 25.92 10.42
CA PHE A 95 1.05 26.74 9.28
C PHE A 95 0.66 26.04 7.99
N ILE A 96 -0.03 26.75 7.10
CA ILE A 96 -0.36 26.27 5.74
C ILE A 96 0.35 27.16 4.75
N ASN A 97 1.24 26.59 3.94
CA ASN A 97 2.07 27.32 2.99
C ASN A 97 2.74 28.54 3.66
N ASP A 98 3.31 28.31 4.84
CA ASP A 98 4.03 29.29 5.67
C ASP A 98 3.15 30.41 6.29
N VAL A 99 1.82 30.28 6.26
CA VAL A 99 0.88 31.20 6.92
C VAL A 99 0.27 30.53 8.17
N GLU A 100 0.35 31.20 9.34
CA GLU A 100 -0.28 30.72 10.58
C GLU A 100 -1.81 30.71 10.42
N THR A 101 -2.43 29.57 10.67
CA THR A 101 -3.85 29.29 10.40
C THR A 101 -4.45 28.42 11.50
N ASP A 102 -5.76 28.24 11.48
CA ASP A 102 -6.46 27.29 12.35
C ASP A 102 -6.96 26.04 11.58
N ILE A 103 -7.69 25.17 12.29
CA ILE A 103 -8.23 23.94 11.70
C ILE A 103 -9.37 24.20 10.71
N GLU A 104 -10.12 25.30 10.88
CA GLU A 104 -11.23 25.69 10.00
C GLU A 104 -10.68 26.23 8.67
N ASP A 105 -9.60 26.99 8.71
CA ASP A 105 -8.84 27.45 7.56
C ASP A 105 -8.17 26.28 6.82
N LEU A 106 -7.65 25.29 7.56
CA LEU A 106 -7.12 24.05 6.97
C LEU A 106 -8.19 23.29 6.20
N HIS A 107 -9.37 23.12 6.81
CA HIS A 107 -10.52 22.48 6.18
C HIS A 107 -10.96 23.26 4.94
N SER A 108 -11.11 24.58 5.06
CA SER A 108 -11.48 25.46 3.94
C SER A 108 -10.47 25.37 2.79
N CYS A 109 -9.17 25.33 3.10
CA CYS A 109 -8.11 25.16 2.09
C CYS A 109 -8.17 23.82 1.36
N ILE A 110 -8.63 22.76 2.02
CA ILE A 110 -8.85 21.43 1.42
C ILE A 110 -10.12 21.44 0.54
N PHE A 111 -11.16 22.19 0.91
CA PHE A 111 -12.44 22.23 0.18
C PHE A 111 -12.48 23.19 -1.00
N GLU A 112 -11.88 24.38 -0.87
CA GLU A 112 -12.04 25.45 -1.86
C GLU A 112 -11.49 25.10 -3.24
N LYS A 113 -10.45 24.25 -3.30
CA LYS A 113 -9.82 23.85 -4.57
C LYS A 113 -9.66 22.34 -4.64
N PRO A 114 -10.32 21.67 -5.61
CA PRO A 114 -10.29 20.21 -5.73
C PRO A 114 -8.92 19.66 -6.17
N SER A 115 -8.00 20.52 -6.63
CA SER A 115 -6.62 20.16 -6.99
C SER A 115 -5.65 21.20 -6.43
N LYS A 116 -4.91 20.86 -5.37
CA LYS A 116 -3.93 21.77 -4.73
C LYS A 116 -2.88 21.01 -3.93
N PHE A 117 -1.67 21.55 -3.93
CA PHE A 117 -0.61 21.18 -3.00
C PHE A 117 -0.65 22.11 -1.77
N LEU A 118 -0.70 21.51 -0.59
CA LEU A 118 -0.68 22.20 0.70
C LEU A 118 0.49 21.69 1.52
N LYS A 119 1.38 22.60 1.93
CA LYS A 119 2.42 22.31 2.91
C LYS A 119 1.86 22.65 4.29
N VAL A 120 1.62 21.65 5.12
CA VAL A 120 1.09 21.80 6.49
C VAL A 120 2.21 21.57 7.49
N GLU A 121 2.50 22.56 8.31
CA GLU A 121 3.49 22.46 9.39
C GLU A 121 2.78 22.54 10.73
N LEU A 122 2.99 21.52 11.56
CA LEU A 122 2.47 21.47 12.92
C LEU A 122 3.60 21.73 13.90
N VAL A 123 3.39 22.67 14.81
CA VAL A 123 4.39 23.09 15.80
C VAL A 123 3.86 22.86 17.20
N ASN A 124 4.68 22.21 18.02
CA ASN A 124 4.50 22.08 19.46
C ASN A 124 5.79 22.43 20.18
N ARG A 125 5.83 23.60 20.81
CA ARG A 125 7.03 24.13 21.48
C ARG A 125 8.25 24.15 20.55
N GLN A 126 9.19 23.21 20.73
CA GLN A 126 10.42 23.09 19.93
C GLN A 126 10.35 21.99 18.86
N VAL A 127 9.25 21.24 18.79
CA VAL A 127 9.07 20.15 17.83
C VAL A 127 8.19 20.63 16.68
N GLN A 128 8.70 20.52 15.46
CA GLN A 128 8.00 20.83 14.23
C GLN A 128 7.91 19.58 13.36
N LYS A 129 6.73 19.34 12.76
CA LYS A 129 6.50 18.27 11.80
C LYS A 129 5.82 18.86 10.56
N THR A 130 6.38 18.58 9.39
CA THR A 130 5.89 19.09 8.10
C THR A 130 5.29 17.96 7.29
N PHE A 131 4.15 18.24 6.67
CA PHE A 131 3.40 17.35 5.81
C PHE A 131 3.11 18.03 4.48
N GLU A 132 3.19 17.28 3.39
CA GLU A 132 2.76 17.68 2.06
C GLU A 132 1.44 16.98 1.74
N LEU A 133 0.35 17.75 1.72
CA LEU A 133 -0.95 17.26 1.30
C LEU A 133 -1.17 17.58 -0.17
N GLU A 134 -1.43 16.55 -0.97
CA GLU A 134 -1.91 16.69 -2.33
C GLU A 134 -3.42 16.39 -2.33
N VAL A 135 -4.22 17.45 -2.45
CA VAL A 135 -5.67 17.33 -2.59
C VAL A 135 -5.96 17.15 -4.07
N SER A 136 -6.60 16.02 -4.43
CA SER A 136 -7.07 15.74 -5.78
C SER A 136 -8.40 14.99 -5.70
N ILE A 137 -9.49 15.74 -5.49
CA ILE A 137 -10.83 15.18 -5.39
C ILE A 137 -11.42 15.07 -6.80
N PRO A 138 -11.69 13.85 -7.29
CA PRO A 138 -12.20 13.62 -8.64
C PRO A 138 -13.67 14.06 -8.76
N LYS A 139 -14.04 14.64 -9.89
CA LYS A 139 -15.45 14.90 -10.21
C LYS A 139 -16.11 13.60 -10.66
N LEU A 140 -17.31 13.33 -10.16
CA LEU A 140 -18.07 12.12 -10.51
C LEU A 140 -18.31 12.02 -12.02
N GLU A 141 -18.69 13.12 -12.68
CA GLU A 141 -18.91 13.17 -14.14
C GLU A 141 -17.64 12.81 -14.94
N GLU A 142 -16.45 13.16 -14.44
CA GLU A 142 -15.19 12.81 -15.11
C GLU A 142 -14.87 11.32 -14.90
N ILE A 143 -15.16 10.75 -13.73
CA ILE A 143 -15.02 9.30 -13.47
C ILE A 143 -15.92 8.51 -14.41
N GLU A 144 -17.19 8.89 -14.52
CA GLU A 144 -18.16 8.22 -15.40
C GLU A 144 -17.71 8.24 -16.87
N LYS A 145 -17.18 9.38 -17.34
CA LYS A 145 -16.59 9.48 -18.70
C LYS A 145 -15.36 8.61 -18.89
N VAL A 146 -14.48 8.51 -17.89
CA VAL A 146 -13.33 7.59 -17.94
C VAL A 146 -13.82 6.15 -18.05
N ASP A 147 -14.83 5.78 -17.28
CA ASP A 147 -15.42 4.44 -17.35
C ASP A 147 -16.01 4.17 -18.75
N GLU A 148 -16.74 5.13 -19.34
CA GLU A 148 -17.24 5.03 -20.71
C GLU A 148 -16.11 4.81 -21.73
N TYR A 149 -15.03 5.58 -21.67
CA TYR A 149 -13.88 5.39 -22.55
C TYR A 149 -13.19 4.05 -22.34
N PHE A 150 -13.08 3.60 -21.09
CA PHE A 150 -12.54 2.28 -20.78
C PHE A 150 -13.35 1.19 -21.48
N TRP A 151 -14.67 1.22 -21.36
CA TRP A 151 -15.54 0.25 -22.03
C TRP A 151 -15.50 0.38 -23.55
N LEU A 152 -15.32 1.58 -24.10
CA LEU A 152 -15.26 1.80 -25.55
C LEU A 152 -14.00 1.19 -26.19
N PHE A 153 -12.83 1.38 -25.57
CA PHE A 153 -11.55 0.99 -26.14
C PHE A 153 -11.05 -0.38 -25.66
N LEU A 154 -11.40 -0.77 -24.44
CA LEU A 154 -10.75 -1.86 -23.72
C LEU A 154 -11.69 -2.97 -23.30
N SER A 155 -12.96 -3.01 -23.72
CA SER A 155 -13.86 -4.12 -23.39
C SER A 155 -13.58 -5.42 -24.16
N ARG A 156 -12.41 -5.53 -24.82
CA ARG A 156 -12.02 -6.68 -25.65
C ARG A 156 -10.88 -7.43 -24.99
N ASP A 157 -10.87 -8.75 -25.15
CA ASP A 157 -9.86 -9.62 -24.55
C ASP A 157 -8.45 -9.45 -25.15
N ASP A 158 -8.33 -8.79 -26.31
CA ASP A 158 -7.11 -8.63 -27.09
C ASP A 158 -6.65 -7.16 -27.24
N PHE A 159 -6.74 -6.37 -26.16
CA PHE A 159 -6.26 -4.98 -26.21
C PHE A 159 -4.75 -4.88 -26.47
N THR A 160 -4.34 -3.79 -27.14
CA THR A 160 -2.95 -3.51 -27.56
C THR A 160 -2.42 -2.22 -26.93
N GLU A 161 -1.10 -1.96 -27.02
CA GLU A 161 -0.50 -0.70 -26.52
C GLU A 161 -1.15 0.52 -27.18
N GLU A 162 -1.50 0.43 -28.47
CA GLU A 162 -2.15 1.52 -29.19
C GLU A 162 -3.54 1.85 -28.65
N LEU A 163 -4.30 0.86 -28.16
CA LEU A 163 -5.60 1.10 -27.53
C LEU A 163 -5.46 1.76 -26.16
N ILE A 164 -4.40 1.44 -25.41
CA ILE A 164 -4.08 2.13 -24.15
C ILE A 164 -3.72 3.59 -24.43
N ASP A 165 -2.91 3.85 -25.45
CA ASP A 165 -2.54 5.21 -25.85
C ASP A 165 -3.76 6.02 -26.31
N GLN A 166 -4.69 5.40 -27.04
CA GLN A 166 -5.96 6.02 -27.43
C GLN A 166 -6.84 6.33 -26.21
N PHE A 167 -6.91 5.42 -25.24
CA PHE A 167 -7.61 5.64 -23.98
C PHE A 167 -7.01 6.82 -23.22
N ILE A 168 -5.69 6.84 -23.01
CA ILE A 168 -4.98 7.93 -22.32
C ILE A 168 -5.25 9.26 -23.02
N LYS A 169 -5.12 9.30 -24.36
CA LYS A 169 -5.38 10.51 -25.15
C LYS A 169 -6.82 11.00 -25.01
N SER A 170 -7.79 10.10 -25.02
CA SER A 170 -9.22 10.45 -24.88
C SER A 170 -9.57 10.98 -23.50
N THR A 171 -8.80 10.61 -22.47
CA THR A 171 -8.96 11.10 -21.09
C THR A 171 -8.11 12.34 -20.76
N SER A 172 -7.26 12.82 -21.68
CA SER A 172 -6.27 13.87 -21.39
C SER A 172 -6.86 15.23 -21.01
N GLU A 173 -8.11 15.50 -21.40
CA GLU A 173 -8.83 16.74 -21.04
C GLU A 173 -9.47 16.66 -19.63
N LEU A 174 -9.51 15.48 -19.00
CA LEU A 174 -10.15 15.22 -17.72
C LEU A 174 -9.13 15.34 -16.57
N ASN A 175 -8.93 16.56 -16.08
CA ASN A 175 -7.83 16.85 -15.15
C ASN A 175 -8.04 16.30 -13.73
N SER A 176 -9.28 16.12 -13.26
CA SER A 176 -9.54 15.69 -11.87
C SER A 176 -9.36 14.20 -11.63
N VAL A 177 -9.25 13.42 -12.72
CA VAL A 177 -9.21 11.94 -12.72
C VAL A 177 -7.87 11.37 -13.18
N THR A 178 -6.82 12.19 -13.26
CA THR A 178 -5.47 11.77 -13.67
C THR A 178 -5.00 10.51 -12.94
N TRP A 179 -5.18 10.47 -11.62
CA TRP A 179 -4.81 9.32 -10.80
C TRP A 179 -5.70 8.10 -11.08
N TYR A 180 -7.00 8.30 -11.29
CA TYR A 180 -7.91 7.21 -11.65
C TYR A 180 -7.50 6.54 -12.97
N VAL A 181 -7.22 7.36 -13.99
CA VAL A 181 -6.70 6.91 -15.29
C VAL A 181 -5.37 6.18 -15.12
N ASP A 182 -4.43 6.73 -14.34
CA ASP A 182 -3.15 6.06 -14.08
C ASP A 182 -3.36 4.69 -13.41
N GLY A 183 -4.26 4.58 -12.43
CA GLY A 183 -4.61 3.32 -11.79
C GLY A 183 -5.10 2.25 -12.77
N LEU A 184 -6.00 2.63 -13.69
CA LEU A 184 -6.49 1.74 -14.76
C LEU A 184 -5.36 1.36 -15.73
N VAL A 185 -4.50 2.31 -16.11
CA VAL A 185 -3.34 2.04 -16.99
C VAL A 185 -2.35 1.10 -16.31
N LYS A 186 -2.06 1.27 -15.01
CA LYS A 186 -1.20 0.35 -14.26
C LYS A 186 -1.77 -1.06 -14.26
N TYR A 187 -3.09 -1.21 -14.13
CA TYR A 187 -3.72 -2.52 -14.22
C TYR A 187 -3.49 -3.19 -15.58
N LEU A 188 -3.73 -2.46 -16.68
CA LEU A 188 -3.50 -2.96 -18.05
C LEU A 188 -2.03 -3.31 -18.29
N GLN A 189 -1.11 -2.48 -17.81
CA GLN A 189 0.33 -2.76 -17.85
C GLN A 189 0.69 -4.04 -17.09
N GLY A 190 0.04 -4.30 -15.94
CA GLY A 190 0.21 -5.54 -15.17
C GLY A 190 -0.26 -6.77 -15.95
N ILE A 191 -1.38 -6.68 -16.67
CA ILE A 191 -1.85 -7.75 -17.57
C ILE A 191 -0.84 -8.01 -18.67
N MET A 192 -0.38 -6.96 -19.35
CA MET A 192 0.56 -7.10 -20.46
C MET A 192 1.91 -7.66 -20.01
N ALA A 193 2.37 -7.28 -18.82
CA ALA A 193 3.56 -7.84 -18.18
C ALA A 193 3.40 -9.33 -17.92
N LYS A 194 2.26 -9.75 -17.36
CA LYS A 194 1.95 -11.15 -17.06
C LYS A 194 1.82 -12.01 -18.33
N ASP A 195 1.26 -11.44 -19.40
CA ASP A 195 1.15 -12.09 -20.72
C ASP A 195 2.46 -12.09 -21.53
N GLY A 196 3.48 -11.33 -21.10
CA GLY A 196 4.73 -11.14 -21.85
C GLY A 196 4.52 -10.41 -23.19
N LYS A 197 3.49 -9.56 -23.27
CA LYS A 197 3.12 -8.81 -24.50
C LYS A 197 3.92 -7.53 -24.69
N THR A 198 4.70 -7.09 -23.70
CA THR A 198 5.54 -5.88 -23.79
C THR A 198 7.02 -6.25 -23.82
N LYS A 199 7.84 -5.40 -24.46
CA LYS A 199 9.31 -5.53 -24.43
C LYS A 199 9.97 -4.81 -23.24
N PHE A 200 9.24 -3.88 -22.62
CA PHE A 200 9.80 -2.94 -21.64
C PHE A 200 9.47 -3.29 -20.19
N ILE A 201 8.44 -4.09 -19.97
CA ILE A 201 7.96 -4.54 -18.66
C ILE A 201 8.11 -6.05 -18.62
N THR A 202 8.83 -6.56 -17.62
CA THR A 202 9.06 -8.01 -17.49
C THR A 202 7.91 -8.67 -16.73
N PHE A 203 7.90 -10.01 -16.73
CA PHE A 203 6.90 -10.76 -15.97
C PHE A 203 6.92 -10.36 -14.49
N GLU A 204 8.09 -10.15 -13.88
CA GLU A 204 8.24 -9.81 -12.46
C GLU A 204 7.57 -8.47 -12.09
N ASP A 205 7.48 -7.54 -13.02
CA ASP A 205 6.88 -6.22 -12.79
C ASP A 205 5.35 -6.27 -12.65
N HIS A 206 4.68 -7.35 -13.06
CA HIS A 206 3.22 -7.46 -13.03
C HIS A 206 2.67 -7.20 -11.62
N GLU A 207 3.34 -7.72 -10.59
CA GLU A 207 2.90 -7.61 -9.20
C GLU A 207 3.01 -6.17 -8.70
N ILE A 208 4.09 -5.47 -9.05
CA ILE A 208 4.29 -4.05 -8.73
C ILE A 208 3.17 -3.22 -9.36
N ARG A 209 2.85 -3.48 -10.63
CA ARG A 209 1.79 -2.78 -11.36
C ARG A 209 0.41 -3.05 -10.76
N PHE A 210 0.10 -4.29 -10.41
CA PHE A 210 -1.14 -4.63 -9.72
C PHE A 210 -1.24 -4.01 -8.33
N ASN A 211 -0.14 -3.94 -7.56
CA ASN A 211 -0.13 -3.25 -6.26
C ASN A 211 -0.41 -1.75 -6.43
N GLN A 212 0.24 -1.09 -7.40
CA GLN A 212 0.00 0.31 -7.72
C GLN A 212 -1.46 0.55 -8.13
N ALA A 213 -1.98 -0.24 -9.06
CA ALA A 213 -3.37 -0.15 -9.52
C ALA A 213 -4.35 -0.32 -8.35
N ARG A 214 -4.16 -1.36 -7.53
CA ARG A 214 -5.03 -1.64 -6.37
C ARG A 214 -5.05 -0.47 -5.38
N ASN A 215 -3.88 0.03 -4.99
CA ASN A 215 -3.76 1.14 -4.02
C ASN A 215 -4.38 2.44 -4.53
N ILE A 216 -4.38 2.64 -5.84
CA ILE A 216 -5.02 3.81 -6.45
C ILE A 216 -6.53 3.59 -6.53
N LEU A 217 -6.96 2.51 -7.19
CA LEU A 217 -8.36 2.25 -7.52
C LEU A 217 -9.22 1.95 -6.30
N SER A 218 -8.66 1.42 -5.21
CA SER A 218 -9.40 1.19 -3.96
C SER A 218 -9.90 2.47 -3.29
N THR A 219 -9.41 3.65 -3.72
CA THR A 219 -9.83 4.96 -3.21
C THR A 219 -11.00 5.58 -4.00
N TYR A 220 -11.54 4.87 -4.99
CA TYR A 220 -12.62 5.36 -5.86
C TYR A 220 -13.86 4.49 -5.73
N ALA A 221 -15.01 5.13 -5.53
CA ALA A 221 -16.32 4.47 -5.44
C ALA A 221 -16.96 4.18 -6.81
N SER A 222 -16.16 3.88 -7.85
CA SER A 222 -16.68 3.48 -9.17
C SER A 222 -16.91 1.97 -9.24
N SER A 223 -17.96 1.58 -9.97
CA SER A 223 -18.24 0.18 -10.31
C SER A 223 -17.10 -0.48 -11.08
N LEU A 224 -16.42 0.25 -11.96
CA LEU A 224 -15.25 -0.25 -12.70
C LEU A 224 -14.05 -0.40 -11.75
N ALA A 225 -13.79 0.59 -10.89
CA ALA A 225 -12.72 0.55 -9.91
C ALA A 225 -12.82 -0.69 -9.01
N HIS A 226 -14.01 -0.93 -8.43
CA HIS A 226 -14.28 -2.08 -7.60
C HIS A 226 -14.09 -3.41 -8.36
N ALA A 227 -14.52 -3.48 -9.62
CA ALA A 227 -14.35 -4.67 -10.44
C ALA A 227 -12.89 -4.98 -10.73
N VAL A 228 -12.10 -3.97 -11.08
CA VAL A 228 -10.66 -4.12 -11.32
C VAL A 228 -9.93 -4.52 -10.03
N VAL A 229 -10.26 -3.90 -8.90
CA VAL A 229 -9.71 -4.28 -7.59
C VAL A 229 -10.05 -5.73 -7.25
N ALA A 230 -11.30 -6.16 -7.46
CA ALA A 230 -11.72 -7.54 -7.25
C ALA A 230 -10.95 -8.52 -8.16
N LEU A 231 -10.67 -8.16 -9.41
CA LEU A 231 -9.85 -8.99 -10.32
C LEU A 231 -8.38 -9.07 -9.89
N ILE A 232 -7.82 -7.98 -9.37
CA ILE A 232 -6.47 -7.97 -8.80
C ILE A 232 -6.41 -8.86 -7.55
N ASP A 233 -7.41 -8.75 -6.67
CA ASP A 233 -7.51 -9.56 -5.45
C ASP A 233 -7.69 -11.03 -5.77
N PHE A 234 -8.52 -11.35 -6.77
CA PHE A 234 -8.63 -12.69 -7.32
C PHE A 234 -7.28 -13.19 -7.83
N ASN A 235 -6.55 -12.39 -8.62
CA ASN A 235 -5.21 -12.74 -9.09
C ASN A 235 -4.28 -13.11 -7.94
N LYS A 236 -4.33 -12.36 -6.85
CA LYS A 236 -3.49 -12.52 -5.66
C LYS A 236 -3.96 -13.59 -4.67
N ASN A 237 -5.05 -14.31 -4.97
CA ASN A 237 -5.67 -15.26 -4.05
C ASN A 237 -6.20 -14.59 -2.76
N TYR A 238 -6.62 -13.33 -2.83
CA TYR A 238 -7.28 -12.63 -1.74
C TYR A 238 -8.80 -12.80 -1.88
N PHE A 239 -9.30 -13.93 -1.39
CA PHE A 239 -10.73 -14.22 -1.35
C PHE A 239 -11.27 -13.77 0.01
N SER A 240 -11.68 -12.51 0.14
CA SER A 240 -12.34 -12.04 1.36
C SER A 240 -13.83 -12.36 1.32
N ASP A 241 -14.39 -12.83 2.45
CA ASP A 241 -15.83 -13.10 2.62
C ASP A 241 -16.70 -11.85 2.41
N ASN A 242 -16.09 -10.67 2.54
CA ASN A 242 -16.69 -9.35 2.31
C ASN A 242 -16.42 -8.80 0.90
N THR A 243 -16.06 -9.63 -0.09
CA THR A 243 -16.08 -9.19 -1.49
C THR A 243 -17.52 -8.83 -1.85
N SER A 244 -17.86 -7.56 -1.62
CA SER A 244 -19.07 -6.90 -2.08
C SER A 244 -19.29 -7.32 -3.52
N LYS A 245 -20.39 -8.04 -3.79
CA LYS A 245 -20.81 -8.56 -5.11
C LYS A 245 -20.10 -7.79 -6.20
N SER A 246 -19.06 -8.40 -6.77
CA SER A 246 -18.33 -7.73 -7.82
C SER A 246 -19.34 -7.41 -8.92
N THR A 247 -19.15 -6.32 -9.64
CA THR A 247 -20.06 -5.97 -10.74
C THR A 247 -19.96 -6.97 -11.92
N LEU A 248 -19.18 -8.06 -11.74
CA LEU A 248 -18.83 -9.08 -12.71
C LEU A 248 -19.37 -10.45 -12.26
N PRO A 249 -20.51 -10.92 -12.82
CA PRO A 249 -21.11 -12.19 -12.42
C PRO A 249 -20.18 -13.41 -12.58
N TYR A 250 -19.29 -13.41 -13.57
CA TYR A 250 -18.31 -14.49 -13.77
C TYR A 250 -17.27 -14.55 -12.65
N LEU A 251 -16.86 -13.38 -12.13
CA LEU A 251 -15.89 -13.29 -11.06
C LEU A 251 -16.52 -13.72 -9.73
N ASP A 252 -17.75 -13.27 -9.45
CA ASP A 252 -18.51 -13.70 -8.27
C ASP A 252 -18.63 -15.22 -8.21
N ARG A 253 -18.96 -15.85 -9.36
CA ARG A 253 -19.05 -17.31 -9.45
C ARG A 253 -17.71 -17.98 -9.14
N ALA A 254 -16.62 -17.45 -9.68
CA ALA A 254 -15.29 -17.97 -9.40
C ALA A 254 -14.89 -17.79 -7.93
N LEU A 255 -15.21 -16.65 -7.30
CA LEU A 255 -14.95 -16.42 -5.87
C LEU A 255 -15.72 -17.40 -4.99
N ILE A 256 -17.00 -17.65 -5.29
CA ILE A 256 -17.81 -18.69 -4.60
C ILE A 256 -17.17 -20.08 -4.78
N PHE A 257 -16.65 -20.38 -5.96
CA PHE A 257 -15.97 -21.65 -6.21
C PHE A 257 -14.72 -21.82 -5.34
N PHE A 258 -13.87 -20.80 -5.27
CA PHE A 258 -12.59 -20.86 -4.54
C PHE A 258 -12.74 -20.75 -3.02
N THR A 259 -13.85 -20.24 -2.51
CA THR A 259 -14.21 -20.27 -1.08
C THR A 259 -14.78 -21.64 -0.63
N GLY A 260 -14.86 -22.61 -1.54
CA GLY A 260 -15.28 -23.99 -1.23
C GLY A 260 -16.79 -24.21 -1.17
N ASN A 261 -17.58 -23.20 -1.56
CA ASN A 261 -19.03 -23.34 -1.62
C ASN A 261 -19.45 -24.02 -2.94
N ASP A 262 -20.63 -24.64 -2.93
CA ASP A 262 -21.23 -25.23 -4.12
C ASP A 262 -21.74 -24.16 -5.06
N CYS A 263 -21.28 -24.20 -6.31
CA CYS A 263 -21.77 -23.31 -7.38
C CYS A 263 -23.17 -23.67 -7.88
N ASN A 264 -23.87 -24.61 -7.24
CA ASN A 264 -24.95 -25.36 -7.86
C ASN A 264 -26.35 -24.76 -7.77
N ASN A 265 -26.60 -23.60 -7.12
CA ASN A 265 -27.99 -23.22 -6.84
C ASN A 265 -28.44 -21.78 -7.09
N SER A 266 -27.68 -20.92 -7.77
CA SER A 266 -28.30 -19.68 -8.27
C SER A 266 -27.48 -19.03 -9.35
N LEU A 267 -28.18 -18.40 -10.29
CA LEU A 267 -27.73 -17.47 -11.32
C LEU A 267 -27.61 -18.12 -12.70
N ASN A 268 -28.62 -17.75 -13.50
CA ASN A 268 -28.78 -17.93 -14.94
C ASN A 268 -27.44 -17.86 -15.70
N LYS A 269 -27.39 -18.52 -16.88
CA LYS A 269 -26.34 -18.28 -17.89
C LYS A 269 -25.94 -16.80 -17.86
N ILE A 270 -24.67 -16.53 -17.61
CA ILE A 270 -24.13 -15.17 -17.66
C ILE A 270 -24.58 -14.62 -19.02
N PRO A 271 -25.34 -13.51 -19.07
CA PRO A 271 -25.80 -12.99 -20.34
C PRO A 271 -24.57 -12.66 -21.19
N ASP A 272 -24.54 -13.11 -22.46
CA ASP A 272 -23.45 -12.86 -23.43
C ASP A 272 -23.13 -11.35 -23.64
N SER A 273 -23.96 -10.46 -23.11
CA SER A 273 -23.80 -9.00 -23.13
C SER A 273 -23.12 -8.42 -21.87
N ALA A 274 -22.68 -9.26 -20.93
CA ALA A 274 -21.96 -8.80 -19.76
C ALA A 274 -20.64 -8.13 -20.20
N LYS A 275 -20.44 -6.87 -19.77
CA LYS A 275 -19.19 -6.15 -20.01
C LYS A 275 -18.02 -6.96 -19.42
N SER A 276 -17.04 -7.31 -20.27
CA SER A 276 -15.83 -8.02 -19.85
C SER A 276 -14.73 -7.02 -19.56
N ILE A 277 -14.07 -7.17 -18.41
CA ILE A 277 -12.83 -6.46 -18.11
C ILE A 277 -11.67 -7.33 -18.62
N PRO A 278 -10.68 -6.75 -19.32
CA PRO A 278 -9.53 -7.51 -19.78
C PRO A 278 -8.85 -8.24 -18.63
N THR A 279 -8.44 -9.48 -18.88
CA THR A 279 -7.67 -10.29 -17.94
C THR A 279 -6.47 -10.89 -18.64
N ASP A 280 -5.43 -11.26 -17.90
CA ASP A 280 -4.33 -12.03 -18.46
C ASP A 280 -4.81 -13.42 -18.90
N ARG A 281 -4.05 -14.04 -19.80
CA ARG A 281 -4.41 -15.31 -20.43
C ARG A 281 -4.67 -16.42 -19.42
N ILE A 282 -3.92 -16.44 -18.31
CA ILE A 282 -4.06 -17.48 -17.29
C ILE A 282 -5.31 -17.24 -16.46
N THR A 283 -5.55 -15.99 -16.03
CA THR A 283 -6.77 -15.62 -15.30
C THR A 283 -8.02 -15.90 -16.13
N SER A 284 -8.01 -15.53 -17.42
CA SER A 284 -9.11 -15.82 -18.36
C SER A 284 -9.41 -17.33 -18.43
N LEU A 285 -8.37 -18.16 -18.56
CA LEU A 285 -8.52 -19.62 -18.60
C LEU A 285 -9.04 -20.20 -17.28
N ILE A 286 -8.59 -19.68 -16.13
CA ILE A 286 -9.09 -20.11 -14.82
C ILE A 286 -10.58 -19.80 -14.68
N LEU A 287 -10.98 -18.58 -15.08
CA LEU A 287 -12.38 -18.15 -15.03
C LEU A 287 -13.25 -18.99 -15.97
N ASP A 288 -12.80 -19.24 -17.20
CA ASP A 288 -13.50 -20.07 -18.18
C ASP A 288 -13.65 -21.53 -17.70
N CYS A 289 -12.57 -22.10 -17.14
CA CYS A 289 -12.59 -23.44 -16.59
C CYS A 289 -13.65 -23.58 -15.49
N VAL A 290 -13.72 -22.62 -14.56
CA VAL A 290 -14.69 -22.65 -13.46
C VAL A 290 -16.13 -22.35 -13.93
N CYS A 291 -16.30 -21.38 -14.82
CA CYS A 291 -17.62 -20.90 -15.22
C CYS A 291 -18.30 -21.79 -16.28
N ASN A 292 -17.52 -22.33 -17.21
CA ASN A 292 -18.06 -22.97 -18.41
C ASN A 292 -17.73 -24.47 -18.47
N GLU A 293 -16.51 -24.87 -18.07
CA GLU A 293 -16.06 -26.26 -18.28
C GLU A 293 -16.27 -27.17 -17.06
N PHE A 294 -16.17 -26.66 -15.83
CA PHE A 294 -16.03 -27.48 -14.62
C PHE A 294 -17.14 -28.52 -14.43
N THR A 295 -18.40 -28.15 -14.69
CA THR A 295 -19.55 -29.04 -14.53
C THR A 295 -19.72 -30.03 -15.69
N GLY A 296 -19.30 -29.67 -16.90
CA GLY A 296 -19.56 -30.44 -18.12
C GLY A 296 -18.39 -31.31 -18.60
N SER A 297 -17.17 -30.98 -18.21
CA SER A 297 -15.95 -31.66 -18.65
C SER A 297 -15.52 -32.77 -17.69
N SER A 298 -14.72 -33.73 -18.15
CA SER A 298 -14.10 -34.74 -17.27
C SER A 298 -12.82 -34.23 -16.60
N LEU A 299 -12.35 -34.90 -15.53
CA LEU A 299 -11.04 -34.62 -14.92
C LEU A 299 -9.90 -34.68 -15.95
N GLU A 300 -9.87 -35.72 -16.79
CA GLU A 300 -8.84 -35.90 -17.82
C GLU A 300 -8.82 -34.73 -18.81
N PHE A 301 -9.98 -34.22 -19.20
CA PHE A 301 -10.07 -33.07 -20.11
C PHE A 301 -9.44 -31.82 -19.48
N ILE A 302 -9.80 -31.53 -18.22
CA ILE A 302 -9.24 -30.38 -17.49
C ILE A 302 -7.72 -30.55 -17.33
N GLN A 303 -7.25 -31.73 -16.92
CA GLN A 303 -5.82 -32.02 -16.81
C GLN A 303 -5.08 -31.82 -18.14
N GLN A 304 -5.67 -32.27 -19.25
CA GLN A 304 -5.07 -32.09 -20.58
C GLN A 304 -4.95 -30.60 -20.94
N GLN A 305 -5.97 -29.78 -20.66
CA GLN A 305 -5.91 -28.34 -20.88
C GLN A 305 -4.81 -27.69 -20.04
N LEU A 306 -4.73 -28.03 -18.75
CA LEU A 306 -3.74 -27.46 -17.83
C LEU A 306 -2.31 -27.88 -18.17
N SER A 307 -2.11 -29.10 -18.69
CA SER A 307 -0.78 -29.59 -19.12
C SER A 307 -0.16 -28.79 -20.27
N ARG A 308 -0.99 -28.07 -21.05
CA ARG A 308 -0.54 -27.23 -22.18
C ARG A 308 -0.04 -25.86 -21.73
N LEU A 309 -0.20 -25.51 -20.45
CA LEU A 309 0.26 -24.24 -19.90
C LEU A 309 1.78 -24.25 -19.71
N LYS A 310 2.43 -23.17 -20.14
CA LYS A 310 3.88 -23.00 -19.95
C LYS A 310 4.16 -22.63 -18.50
N SER A 311 5.04 -23.36 -17.84
CA SER A 311 5.39 -23.15 -16.42
C SER A 311 5.99 -21.75 -16.12
N GLN A 312 6.61 -21.13 -17.12
CA GLN A 312 7.31 -19.84 -17.01
C GLN A 312 6.37 -18.63 -16.89
N THR A 313 5.09 -18.77 -17.25
CA THR A 313 4.10 -17.67 -17.18
C THR A 313 3.08 -17.87 -16.05
N LEU A 314 3.30 -18.86 -15.17
CA LEU A 314 2.41 -19.20 -14.08
C LEU A 314 2.96 -18.70 -12.76
N THR A 315 2.20 -17.83 -12.09
CA THR A 315 2.48 -17.44 -10.71
C THR A 315 2.21 -18.60 -9.75
N VAL A 316 2.73 -18.50 -8.52
CA VAL A 316 2.42 -19.47 -7.45
C VAL A 316 0.92 -19.47 -7.14
N GLN A 317 0.29 -18.30 -7.20
CA GLN A 317 -1.13 -18.09 -7.00
C GLN A 317 -1.95 -18.81 -8.07
N ASP A 318 -1.60 -18.64 -9.34
CA ASP A 318 -2.25 -19.32 -10.47
C ASP A 318 -2.15 -20.84 -10.33
N ARG A 319 -0.95 -21.36 -10.02
CA ARG A 319 -0.74 -22.81 -9.80
C ARG A 319 -1.63 -23.35 -8.70
N SER A 320 -1.74 -22.61 -7.60
CA SER A 320 -2.57 -23.04 -6.47
C SER A 320 -4.07 -23.06 -6.85
N LYS A 321 -4.56 -22.07 -7.60
CA LYS A 321 -5.94 -22.09 -8.13
C LYS A 321 -6.17 -23.30 -9.05
N LEU A 322 -5.22 -23.60 -9.94
CA LEU A 322 -5.30 -24.74 -10.84
C LEU A 322 -5.29 -26.08 -10.11
N ASP A 323 -4.41 -26.25 -9.12
CA ASP A 323 -4.38 -27.43 -8.26
C ASP A 323 -5.70 -27.58 -7.47
N TYR A 324 -6.31 -26.47 -7.05
CA TYR A 324 -7.61 -26.48 -6.36
C TYR A 324 -8.77 -26.88 -7.28
N ILE A 325 -8.79 -26.41 -8.53
CA ILE A 325 -9.76 -26.85 -9.54
C ILE A 325 -9.65 -28.37 -9.74
N LEU A 326 -8.43 -28.89 -9.93
CA LEU A 326 -8.19 -30.32 -10.09
C LEU A 326 -8.60 -31.11 -8.84
N PHE A 327 -8.29 -30.61 -7.65
CA PHE A 327 -8.72 -31.22 -6.39
C PHE A 327 -10.24 -31.37 -6.30
N ARG A 328 -11.00 -30.27 -6.54
CA ARG A 328 -12.46 -30.32 -6.50
C ARG A 328 -13.02 -31.26 -7.56
N LYS A 329 -12.45 -31.27 -8.77
CA LYS A 329 -12.91 -32.15 -9.84
C LYS A 329 -12.64 -33.62 -9.55
N ALA A 330 -11.44 -33.95 -9.08
CA ALA A 330 -11.08 -35.31 -8.67
C ALA A 330 -11.97 -35.82 -7.53
N SER A 331 -12.26 -34.95 -6.55
CA SER A 331 -13.16 -35.27 -5.44
C SER A 331 -14.60 -35.55 -5.92
N LEU A 332 -15.10 -34.77 -6.89
CA LEU A 332 -16.43 -34.97 -7.48
C LEU A 332 -16.52 -36.26 -8.32
N GLU A 333 -15.44 -36.64 -9.02
CA GLU A 333 -15.40 -37.86 -9.84
C GLU A 333 -14.98 -39.12 -9.05
N GLY A 334 -14.61 -38.96 -7.77
CA GLY A 334 -14.18 -40.06 -6.91
C GLY A 334 -12.75 -40.56 -7.17
N ASP A 335 -11.91 -39.78 -7.85
CA ASP A 335 -10.49 -40.09 -8.03
C ASP A 335 -9.68 -39.69 -6.79
N ILE A 336 -9.62 -40.60 -5.83
CA ILE A 336 -8.91 -40.43 -4.55
C ILE A 336 -7.41 -40.18 -4.78
N THR A 337 -6.81 -40.78 -5.81
CA THR A 337 -5.36 -40.71 -6.04
C THR A 337 -4.97 -39.30 -6.45
N GLU A 338 -5.67 -38.72 -7.42
CA GLU A 338 -5.39 -37.35 -7.87
C GLU A 338 -5.85 -36.32 -6.82
N ALA A 339 -6.96 -36.56 -6.12
CA ALA A 339 -7.41 -35.69 -5.03
C ALA A 339 -6.35 -35.56 -3.92
N GLU A 340 -5.78 -36.68 -3.45
CA GLU A 340 -4.72 -36.68 -2.43
C GLU A 340 -3.42 -35.99 -2.91
N LYS A 341 -3.08 -36.17 -4.19
CA LYS A 341 -1.93 -35.50 -4.79
C LYS A 341 -2.11 -33.98 -4.82
N CYS A 342 -3.28 -33.48 -5.21
CA CYS A 342 -3.58 -32.06 -5.20
C CYS A 342 -3.68 -31.51 -3.77
N ARG A 343 -4.31 -32.26 -2.85
CA ARG A 343 -4.38 -31.93 -1.42
C ARG A 343 -3.00 -31.72 -0.81
N LYS A 344 -2.02 -32.57 -1.12
CA LYS A 344 -0.63 -32.40 -0.65
C LYS A 344 0.01 -31.09 -1.12
N LYS A 345 -0.29 -30.64 -2.34
CA LYS A 345 0.22 -29.36 -2.86
C LYS A 345 -0.47 -28.16 -2.20
N LEU A 346 -1.74 -28.30 -1.85
CA LEU A 346 -2.56 -27.24 -1.26
C LEU A 346 -2.47 -27.18 0.28
N LYS A 347 -1.91 -28.21 0.94
CA LYS A 347 -1.90 -28.35 2.41
C LYS A 347 -1.36 -27.14 3.17
N TYR A 348 -0.38 -26.43 2.61
CA TYR A 348 0.24 -25.26 3.25
C TYR A 348 -0.34 -23.93 2.73
N ASN A 349 -1.38 -24.00 1.90
CA ASN A 349 -2.05 -22.83 1.37
C ASN A 349 -3.31 -22.54 2.18
N GLU A 350 -3.18 -21.64 3.15
CA GLU A 350 -4.27 -21.25 4.06
C GLU A 350 -5.44 -20.55 3.34
N VAL A 351 -5.28 -20.20 2.06
CA VAL A 351 -6.34 -19.55 1.28
C VAL A 351 -7.50 -20.50 0.98
N PHE A 352 -7.24 -21.80 0.82
CA PHE A 352 -8.26 -22.77 0.42
C PHE A 352 -8.71 -23.60 1.61
N ASP A 353 -10.00 -23.52 1.94
CA ASP A 353 -10.59 -24.34 2.99
C ASP A 353 -10.88 -25.76 2.46
N LEU A 354 -9.91 -26.66 2.69
CA LEU A 354 -10.02 -28.07 2.31
C LEU A 354 -10.89 -28.88 3.28
N SER A 355 -11.19 -28.36 4.48
CA SER A 355 -11.93 -29.08 5.52
C SER A 355 -13.39 -29.35 5.13
N LYS A 356 -13.97 -28.46 4.30
CA LYS A 356 -15.31 -28.61 3.72
C LYS A 356 -15.49 -29.88 2.87
N PHE A 357 -14.39 -30.53 2.49
CA PHE A 357 -14.40 -31.72 1.64
C PHE A 357 -14.01 -33.00 2.41
N ASP A 358 -13.78 -32.92 3.73
CA ASP A 358 -13.42 -34.07 4.56
C ASP A 358 -14.62 -34.92 5.01
N GLU A 359 -15.87 -34.47 4.79
CA GLU A 359 -17.08 -35.18 5.24
C GLU A 359 -17.57 -36.31 4.31
N ASN A 360 -16.90 -36.57 3.17
CA ASN A 360 -17.32 -37.59 2.19
C ASN A 360 -16.22 -38.60 1.77
N CYS A 361 -15.12 -38.71 2.51
CA CYS A 361 -14.10 -39.74 2.28
C CYS A 361 -14.27 -40.96 3.18
#